data_AF-A0A7W8NRL4-F1
#
_entry.id   AF-A0A7W8NRL4-F1
#
_cell.length_a   1.000
_cell.length_b   1.000
_cell.length_c   1.000
_cell.angle_alpha   90.00
_cell.angle_beta   90.00
_cell.angle_gamma   90.00
#
_symmetry.space_group_name_H-M   'P 1'
#
loop_
_entity.id
_entity.type
_entity.pdbx_description
1 polymer ?
#
loop_
_entity_poly.entity_id
_entity_poly.type
_entity_poly.pdbx_seq_one_letter_code
_entity_poly.pdbx_strand_id
1 'polypeptide(L)'
;MQVIEQQTFTKQRIELDDKQFRNCTFDDCLLIYSGTGGTALNGCHLNNTGFAFEGSAAKTIELLTAMHRGGFRELVEATIAGIRGEPSTPATPQA
;
A
#
# COMPACT_ATOMS: atom_id res chain seq x y z
N MET A 1 5.63 -9.22 14.84
CA MET A 1 5.88 -7.91 14.20
C MET A 1 7.17 -7.31 14.77
N GLN A 2 8.19 -7.16 13.95
CA GLN A 2 9.50 -6.61 14.31
C GLN A 2 9.49 -5.08 14.19
N VAL A 3 10.10 -4.36 15.14
CA VAL A 3 10.27 -2.90 15.06
C VAL A 3 11.72 -2.59 14.66
N ILE A 4 11.89 -1.68 13.70
CA ILE A 4 13.17 -1.23 13.15
C ILE A 4 13.19 0.29 13.25
N GLU A 5 14.18 0.84 13.95
CA GLU A 5 14.21 2.27 14.28
C GLU A 5 15.52 2.92 13.86
N GLN A 6 15.46 4.16 13.35
CA GLN A 6 16.61 5.03 13.08
C GLN A 6 17.67 4.44 12.13
N GLN A 7 17.26 3.54 11.24
CA GLN A 7 18.15 2.91 10.26
C GLN A 7 18.10 3.63 8.91
N THR A 8 19.22 3.62 8.19
CA THR A 8 19.28 4.03 6.78
C THR A 8 19.47 2.80 5.90
N PHE A 9 18.63 2.66 4.89
CA PHE A 9 18.68 1.62 3.87
C PHE A 9 19.02 2.26 2.53
N THR A 10 19.96 1.67 1.79
CA THR A 10 20.40 2.23 0.50
C THR A 10 20.45 1.14 -0.57
N LYS A 11 19.83 1.38 -1.73
CA LYS A 11 19.83 0.48 -2.89
C LYS A 11 19.40 -0.94 -2.56
N GLN A 12 18.39 -1.04 -1.70
CA GLN A 12 17.91 -2.31 -1.18
C GLN A 12 16.47 -2.57 -1.54
N ARG A 13 16.16 -3.86 -1.62
CA ARG A 13 14.83 -4.40 -1.71
C ARG A 13 14.35 -4.73 -0.29
N ILE A 14 13.33 -4.03 0.22
CA ILE A 14 12.90 -4.11 1.63
C ILE A 14 11.50 -4.71 1.72
N GLU A 15 11.40 -5.91 2.28
CA GLU A 15 10.12 -6.56 2.58
C GLU A 15 9.46 -5.91 3.80
N LEU A 16 8.22 -5.43 3.65
CA LEU A 16 7.49 -4.67 4.68
C LEU A 16 6.70 -5.54 5.64
N ASP A 17 6.27 -6.73 5.20
CA ASP A 17 5.44 -7.62 5.99
C ASP A 17 6.10 -7.98 7.32
N ASP A 18 5.26 -7.95 8.36
CA ASP A 18 5.60 -8.18 9.77
C ASP A 18 6.63 -7.21 10.35
N LYS A 19 6.85 -6.05 9.71
CA LYS A 19 7.79 -5.02 10.17
C LYS A 19 7.12 -3.68 10.39
N GLN A 20 7.58 -2.96 11.40
CA GLN A 20 7.31 -1.55 11.61
C GLN A 20 8.61 -0.76 11.54
N PHE A 21 8.63 0.29 10.73
CA PHE A 21 9.77 1.18 10.59
C PHE A 21 9.48 2.52 11.28
N ARG A 22 10.42 3.02 12.07
CA ARG A 22 10.29 4.29 12.80
C ARG A 22 11.51 5.17 12.57
N ASN A 23 11.30 6.38 12.08
CA ASN A 23 12.38 7.35 11.85
C ASN A 23 13.52 6.79 10.97
N CYS A 24 13.19 5.90 10.03
CA CYS A 24 14.15 5.31 9.10
C CYS A 24 14.24 6.11 7.80
N THR A 25 15.38 6.00 7.12
CA THR A 25 15.60 6.59 5.79
C THR A 25 15.77 5.49 4.75
N PHE A 26 15.12 5.64 3.60
CA PHE A 26 15.23 4.74 2.46
C PHE A 26 15.73 5.52 1.26
N ASP A 27 16.92 5.22 0.78
CA ASP A 27 17.57 5.87 -0.36
C ASP A 27 17.69 4.87 -1.53
N ASP A 28 17.12 5.21 -2.69
CA ASP A 28 17.15 4.36 -3.89
C ASP A 28 16.63 2.93 -3.64
N CYS A 29 15.65 2.76 -2.73
CA CYS A 29 15.14 1.44 -2.35
C CYS A 29 13.90 1.03 -3.16
N LEU A 30 13.52 -0.24 -3.01
CA LEU A 30 12.20 -0.75 -3.42
C LEU A 30 11.54 -1.37 -2.19
N LEU A 31 10.42 -0.82 -1.74
CA LEU A 31 9.62 -1.38 -0.66
C LEU A 31 8.60 -2.37 -1.20
N ILE A 32 8.45 -3.53 -0.58
CA ILE A 32 7.53 -4.58 -1.03
C ILE A 32 6.55 -4.95 0.05
N TYR A 33 5.27 -4.94 -0.33
CA TYR A 33 4.20 -5.46 0.49
C TYR A 33 3.59 -6.69 -0.19
N SER A 34 3.70 -7.84 0.48
CA SER A 34 3.21 -9.14 0.00
C SER A 34 1.81 -9.51 0.53
N GLY A 35 1.35 -8.84 1.59
CA GLY A 35 0.03 -9.08 2.17
C GLY A 35 -0.05 -10.34 3.04
N THR A 36 1.09 -10.75 3.63
CA THR A 36 1.19 -11.87 4.57
C THR A 36 1.15 -11.42 6.02
N GLY A 37 1.45 -10.15 6.30
CA GLY A 37 1.43 -9.57 7.65
C GLY A 37 1.08 -8.08 7.66
N GLY A 38 0.95 -7.52 8.85
CA GLY A 38 0.80 -6.07 9.03
C GLY A 38 2.13 -5.33 8.83
N THR A 39 2.06 -4.06 8.44
CA THR A 39 3.22 -3.17 8.37
C THR A 39 2.86 -1.74 8.80
N ALA A 40 3.86 -0.96 9.23
CA ALA A 40 3.70 0.46 9.51
C ALA A 40 5.01 1.22 9.23
N LEU A 41 4.90 2.42 8.66
CA LEU A 41 6.02 3.35 8.48
C LEU A 41 5.67 4.66 9.18
N ASN A 42 6.40 4.99 10.23
CA ASN A 42 6.17 6.20 11.04
C ASN A 42 7.40 7.10 11.02
N GLY A 43 7.23 8.36 10.64
CA GLY A 43 8.34 9.33 10.59
C GLY A 43 9.48 8.94 9.64
N CYS A 44 9.23 8.06 8.68
CA CYS A 44 10.27 7.61 7.75
C CYS A 44 10.43 8.56 6.57
N HIS A 45 11.65 8.65 6.04
CA HIS A 45 11.99 9.44 4.86
C HIS A 45 12.28 8.53 3.67
N LEU A 46 11.67 8.80 2.52
CA LEU A 46 11.83 8.03 1.30
C LEU A 46 12.42 8.93 0.21
N ASN A 47 13.64 8.63 -0.22
CA ASN A 47 14.36 9.34 -1.28
C ASN A 47 14.56 8.40 -2.47
N ASN A 48 13.99 8.78 -3.62
CA ASN A 48 14.02 7.98 -4.86
C ASN A 48 13.63 6.49 -4.64
N THR A 49 12.68 6.24 -3.73
CA THR A 49 12.30 4.89 -3.31
C THR A 49 10.96 4.51 -3.94
N GLY A 50 10.92 3.34 -4.57
CA GLY A 50 9.71 2.76 -5.16
C GLY A 50 8.91 1.92 -4.17
N PHE A 51 7.68 1.60 -4.56
CA PHE A 51 6.80 0.69 -3.83
C PHE A 51 6.22 -0.36 -4.80
N ALA A 52 6.20 -1.62 -4.40
CA ALA A 52 5.63 -2.72 -5.17
C ALA A 52 4.73 -3.60 -4.30
N PHE A 53 3.68 -4.14 -4.94
CA PHE A 53 2.86 -5.19 -4.37
C PHE A 53 3.31 -6.53 -4.93
N GLU A 54 3.43 -7.54 -4.07
CA GLU A 54 3.73 -8.91 -4.46
C GLU A 54 2.78 -9.89 -3.78
N GLY A 55 2.90 -11.18 -4.09
CA GLY A 55 2.12 -12.24 -3.46
C GLY A 55 0.61 -11.98 -3.46
N SER A 56 -0.01 -12.17 -2.30
CA SER A 56 -1.44 -11.99 -2.10
C SER A 56 -1.88 -10.54 -2.34
N ALA A 57 -1.06 -9.56 -1.95
CA ALA A 57 -1.37 -8.15 -2.17
C ALA A 57 -1.41 -7.80 -3.67
N ALA A 58 -0.47 -8.34 -4.46
CA ALA A 58 -0.51 -8.18 -5.92
C ALA A 58 -1.81 -8.73 -6.53
N LYS A 59 -2.30 -9.87 -6.03
CA LYS A 59 -3.58 -10.45 -6.50
C LYS A 59 -4.78 -9.55 -6.22
N THR A 60 -4.79 -8.82 -5.11
CA THR A 60 -5.81 -7.81 -4.85
C THR A 60 -5.74 -6.67 -5.88
N ILE A 61 -4.54 -6.19 -6.21
CA ILE A 61 -4.38 -5.13 -7.24
C ILE A 61 -4.80 -5.63 -8.63
N GLU A 62 -4.45 -6.86 -8.99
CA GLU A 62 -4.90 -7.51 -10.24
C GLU A 62 -6.43 -7.55 -10.31
N LEU A 63 -7.10 -7.96 -9.23
CA LEU A 63 -8.56 -7.99 -9.15
C LEU A 63 -9.17 -6.61 -9.30
N LEU A 64 -8.71 -5.61 -8.54
CA LEU A 64 -9.22 -4.24 -8.63
C LEU A 64 -9.02 -3.66 -10.04
N THR A 65 -7.90 -3.98 -10.69
CA THR A 65 -7.63 -3.58 -12.08
C THR A 65 -8.62 -4.22 -13.05
N ALA A 66 -8.89 -5.53 -12.89
CA ALA A 66 -9.87 -6.25 -13.72
C ALA A 66 -11.29 -5.69 -13.51
N MET A 67 -11.69 -5.42 -12.27
CA MET A 67 -12.98 -4.81 -11.94
C MET A 67 -13.14 -3.41 -12.54
N HIS A 68 -12.11 -2.56 -12.41
CA HIS A 68 -12.12 -1.22 -12.98
C HIS A 68 -12.30 -1.26 -14.51
N ARG A 69 -11.63 -2.18 -15.20
CA ARG A 69 -11.74 -2.36 -16.66
C ARG A 69 -13.02 -3.09 -17.08
N GLY A 70 -13.58 -3.91 -16.20
CA GLY A 70 -14.72 -4.80 -16.46
C GLY A 70 -16.09 -4.21 -16.16
N GLY A 71 -16.21 -2.90 -15.95
CA GLY A 71 -17.48 -2.21 -15.73
C GLY A 71 -17.86 -1.98 -14.27
N PHE A 72 -16.99 -2.30 -13.31
CA PHE A 72 -17.19 -2.04 -11.87
C PHE A 72 -16.37 -0.83 -11.40
N ARG A 73 -16.24 0.19 -12.25
CA ARG A 73 -15.40 1.36 -11.98
C ARG A 73 -15.85 2.10 -10.73
N GLU A 74 -17.15 2.35 -10.55
CA GLU A 74 -17.63 3.11 -9.37
C GLU A 74 -17.25 2.42 -8.05
N LEU A 75 -17.25 1.08 -8.01
CA LEU A 75 -16.88 0.33 -6.82
C LEU A 75 -15.39 0.45 -6.48
N VAL A 76 -14.53 0.42 -7.50
CA VAL A 76 -13.09 0.62 -7.34
C VAL A 76 -12.80 2.06 -6.89
N GLU A 77 -13.45 3.05 -7.51
CA GLU A 77 -13.31 4.46 -7.13
C GLU A 77 -13.80 4.72 -5.69
N ALA A 78 -14.91 4.10 -5.28
CA ALA A 78 -15.39 4.20 -3.90
C ALA A 78 -14.39 3.60 -2.89
N THR A 79 -13.71 2.52 -3.26
CA THR A 79 -12.64 1.93 -2.45
C THR A 79 -11.46 2.90 -2.31
N ILE A 80 -11.04 3.55 -3.40
CA ILE A 80 -9.96 4.54 -3.40
C ILE A 80 -10.36 5.79 -2.60
N ALA A 81 -11.60 6.25 -2.72
CA ALA A 81 -12.13 7.37 -1.93
C ALA A 81 -12.06 7.08 -0.43
N GLY A 82 -12.38 5.85 -0.02
CA GLY A 82 -12.21 5.40 1.37
C GLY A 82 -10.76 5.47 1.85
N ILE A 83 -9.77 5.14 1.00
CA ILE A 83 -8.34 5.26 1.33
C ILE A 83 -7.94 6.73 1.54
N ARG A 84 -8.53 7.66 0.77
CA ARG A 84 -8.30 9.11 0.94
C ARG A 84 -8.97 9.69 2.19
N GLY A 85 -9.87 8.94 2.84
CA GLY A 85 -10.71 9.43 3.92
C GLY A 85 -11.85 10.33 3.45
N GLU A 86 -12.24 10.24 2.17
CA GLU A 86 -13.39 10.96 1.64
C GLU A 86 -14.69 10.30 2.16
N PRO A 87 -15.72 11.07 2.55
CA PRO A 87 -16.99 10.50 2.95
C PRO A 87 -17.58 9.75 1.75
N SER A 88 -17.79 8.44 1.92
CA SER A 88 -18.49 7.63 0.93
C SER A 88 -19.88 8.21 0.73
N THR A 89 -20.10 8.86 -0.41
CA THR A 89 -21.47 9.25 -0.79
C THR A 89 -22.23 7.94 -0.93
N PRO A 90 -23.28 7.69 -0.13
CA PRO A 90 -24.04 6.46 -0.27
C PRO A 90 -24.61 6.44 -1.69
N ALA A 91 -24.24 5.43 -2.46
CA ALA A 91 -24.93 5.11 -3.70
C ALA A 91 -26.40 4.92 -3.32
N THR A 92 -27.22 5.91 -3.65
CA THR A 92 -28.65 5.83 -3.43
C THR A 92 -29.13 4.64 -4.26
N PRO A 93 -29.84 3.65 -3.68
CA PRO A 93 -30.49 2.64 -4.49
C PRO A 93 -31.44 3.39 -5.43
N GLN A 94 -31.18 3.31 -6.73
CA GLN A 94 -32.17 3.78 -7.70
C GLN A 94 -33.38 2.86 -7.56
N ALA A 95 -34.50 3.47 -7.16
CA ALA A 95 -35.81 2.84 -7.03
C ALA A 95 -36.38 2.47 -8.41
#